data_AF-A0A7W2Y6F9-F1
#
_entry.id   AF-A0A7W2Y6F9-F1
#
_cell.length_a   1.000
_cell.length_b   1.000
_cell.length_c   1.000
_cell.angle_alpha   90.00
_cell.angle_beta   90.00
_cell.angle_gamma   90.00
#
_symmetry.space_group_name_H-M   'P 1'
#
loop_
_entity.id
_entity.type
_entity.pdbx_description
1 polymer ?
#
loop_
_entity_poly.entity_id
_entity_poly.type
_entity_poly.pdbx_seq_one_letter_code
_entity_poly.pdbx_strand_id
1 'polypeptide(L)'
;MKNQRGYTLIEIFISLAIGLALFAGILSVFVGMKTTTQETATYGELQENGRFALSVLSDDLLRQNFWGDYTGTLDVSMLNAVPGAPGNECLGEGLNNGTFPNAIGHFRTIWGQKVTSSSIMGCIDDAKKDSDIIQLKRAISDPLATSTSNNYYIISNINEAEIFTGAAVPTVSNSQLWEYQHHIYYVREEAQGNNTVPVLMQGRLTTNMTFDPIIDGIERIRFMYGIDTDAPGTAGYGIVNTFLSADNMTLTQWDNGNNNRVLSVRIYVLSRSILPDNKYTNTNTYNLGDLPVTFNDNYRRLLFNSTVTLYNAGVDSW
;
A
#
# COMPACT_ATOMS: atom_id res chain seq x y z
N MET A 1 -34.29 -60.39 47.84
CA MET A 1 -34.63 -59.10 47.21
C MET A 1 -33.97 -57.99 48.02
N LYS A 2 -33.02 -57.25 47.44
CA LYS A 2 -32.43 -56.07 48.11
C LYS A 2 -33.41 -54.91 47.95
N ASN A 3 -33.93 -54.38 49.06
CA ASN A 3 -34.77 -53.18 49.07
C ASN A 3 -33.95 -51.99 48.57
N GLN A 4 -34.36 -51.36 47.46
CA GLN A 4 -33.81 -50.08 47.05
C GLN A 4 -34.20 -49.04 48.10
N ARG A 5 -33.20 -48.45 48.77
CA ARG A 5 -33.38 -47.30 49.64
C ARG A 5 -33.49 -46.06 48.75
N GLY A 6 -34.60 -45.33 48.83
CA GLY A 6 -34.80 -44.08 48.08
C GLY A 6 -33.87 -42.97 48.57
N TYR A 7 -33.66 -41.95 47.74
CA TYR A 7 -32.82 -40.79 48.04
C TYR A 7 -33.50 -39.84 49.02
N THR A 8 -32.72 -39.24 49.92
CA THR A 8 -33.21 -38.18 50.79
C THR A 8 -33.27 -36.83 50.06
N LEU A 9 -34.21 -35.96 50.44
CA LEU A 9 -34.35 -34.62 49.85
C LEU A 9 -33.02 -33.83 49.94
N ILE A 10 -32.27 -34.00 51.04
CA ILE A 10 -30.99 -33.33 51.25
C ILE A 10 -29.87 -33.85 50.33
N GLU A 11 -29.84 -35.15 50.01
CA GLU A 11 -28.90 -35.69 49.02
C GLU A 11 -29.16 -35.12 47.62
N ILE A 12 -30.42 -34.89 47.25
CA ILE A 12 -30.78 -34.25 45.98
C ILE A 12 -30.27 -32.79 45.96
N PHE A 13 -30.46 -32.04 47.04
CA PHE A 13 -29.97 -30.65 47.14
C PHE A 13 -28.44 -30.56 47.08
N ILE A 14 -27.73 -31.45 47.79
CA ILE A 14 -26.26 -31.49 47.76
C ILE A 14 -25.76 -31.85 46.35
N SER A 15 -26.37 -32.87 45.73
CA SER A 15 -26.00 -33.30 44.37
C SER A 15 -26.24 -32.19 43.34
N LEU A 16 -27.36 -31.47 43.43
CA LEU A 16 -27.68 -30.35 42.56
C LEU A 16 -26.72 -29.17 42.76
N ALA A 17 -26.39 -28.84 44.02
CA ALA A 17 -25.45 -27.77 44.34
C ALA A 17 -24.05 -28.05 43.78
N ILE A 18 -23.55 -29.28 43.95
CA ILE A 18 -22.26 -29.71 43.39
C ILE A 18 -22.31 -29.72 41.86
N GLY A 19 -23.39 -30.26 41.27
CA GLY A 19 -23.57 -30.29 39.81
C GLY A 19 -23.55 -28.88 39.19
N LEU A 20 -24.24 -27.93 39.82
CA LEU A 20 -24.29 -26.55 39.36
C LEU A 20 -22.92 -25.85 39.51
N ALA A 21 -22.21 -26.10 40.61
CA ALA A 21 -20.86 -25.56 40.81
C ALA A 21 -19.86 -26.09 39.77
N LEU A 22 -19.90 -27.40 39.48
CA LEU A 22 -19.05 -28.02 38.45
C LEU A 22 -19.39 -27.48 37.05
N PHE A 23 -20.68 -27.34 36.73
CA PHE A 23 -21.12 -26.81 35.45
C PHE A 23 -20.69 -25.34 35.26
N ALA A 24 -20.81 -24.51 36.29
CA ALA A 24 -20.33 -23.12 36.28
C ALA A 24 -18.81 -23.05 36.05
N GLY A 25 -18.05 -23.94 36.70
CA GLY A 25 -16.60 -24.06 36.49
C GLY A 25 -16.24 -24.40 35.05
N ILE A 26 -16.88 -25.42 34.48
CA ILE A 26 -16.66 -25.85 33.09
C ILE A 26 -17.03 -24.73 32.10
N LEU A 27 -18.17 -24.07 32.31
CA LEU A 27 -18.62 -22.97 31.45
C LEU A 27 -17.63 -21.80 31.46
N SER A 28 -17.08 -21.45 32.63
CA SER A 28 -16.06 -20.41 32.77
C SER A 28 -14.80 -20.72 31.96
N VAL A 29 -14.28 -21.96 32.08
CA VAL A 29 -13.12 -22.41 31.29
C VAL A 29 -13.42 -22.40 29.79
N PHE A 30 -14.60 -22.86 29.39
CA PHE A 30 -15.02 -22.85 27.98
C PHE A 30 -15.09 -21.44 27.39
N VAL A 31 -15.64 -20.47 28.14
CA VAL A 31 -15.70 -19.06 27.72
C VAL A 31 -14.30 -18.45 27.64
N GLY A 32 -13.42 -18.78 28.59
CA GLY A 32 -12.02 -18.38 28.56
C GLY A 32 -11.31 -18.89 27.31
N MET A 33 -11.39 -20.19 27.03
CA MET A 33 -10.81 -20.80 25.82
C MET A 33 -11.35 -20.17 24.53
N LYS A 34 -12.67 -19.99 24.41
CA LYS A 34 -13.28 -19.35 23.24
C LYS A 34 -12.75 -17.93 23.03
N THR A 35 -12.63 -17.15 24.09
CA THR A 35 -12.12 -15.77 24.03
C THR A 35 -10.66 -15.78 23.55
N THR A 36 -9.81 -16.60 24.17
CA THR A 36 -8.39 -16.73 23.79
C THR A 36 -8.21 -17.21 22.35
N THR A 37 -9.01 -18.16 21.87
CA THR A 37 -8.99 -18.61 20.48
C THR A 37 -9.35 -17.47 19.51
N GLN A 38 -10.38 -16.68 19.82
CA GLN A 38 -10.79 -15.54 18.99
C GLN A 38 -9.73 -14.43 18.97
N GLU A 39 -9.13 -14.10 20.11
CA GLU A 39 -8.04 -13.14 20.20
C GLU A 39 -6.83 -13.62 19.38
N THR A 40 -6.46 -14.89 19.51
CA THR A 40 -5.34 -15.48 18.77
C THR A 40 -5.58 -15.43 17.25
N ALA A 41 -6.80 -15.74 16.81
CA ALA A 41 -7.18 -15.63 15.40
C ALA A 41 -7.09 -14.18 14.89
N THR A 42 -7.63 -13.21 15.66
CA THR A 42 -7.59 -11.78 15.33
C THR A 42 -6.15 -11.27 15.21
N TYR A 43 -5.25 -11.67 16.10
CA TYR A 43 -3.83 -11.32 16.01
C TYR A 43 -3.11 -12.01 14.85
N GLY A 44 -3.57 -13.19 14.43
CA GLY A 44 -3.11 -13.86 13.21
C GLY A 44 -3.45 -13.03 11.97
N GLU A 45 -4.74 -12.71 11.80
CA GLU A 45 -5.24 -11.89 10.68
C GLU A 45 -4.55 -10.52 10.61
N LEU A 46 -4.44 -9.83 11.74
CA LEU A 46 -3.74 -8.53 11.82
C LEU A 46 -2.31 -8.60 11.31
N GLN A 47 -1.59 -9.66 11.64
CA GLN A 47 -0.20 -9.87 11.22
C GLN A 47 -0.09 -10.28 9.76
N GLU A 48 -0.97 -11.17 9.31
CA GLU A 48 -1.00 -11.60 7.91
C GLU A 48 -1.30 -10.41 6.99
N ASN A 49 -2.38 -9.67 7.26
CA ASN A 49 -2.78 -8.51 6.47
C ASN A 49 -1.69 -7.42 6.48
N GLY A 50 -1.10 -7.14 7.64
CA GLY A 50 -0.02 -6.15 7.77
C GLY A 50 1.25 -6.55 7.01
N ARG A 51 1.66 -7.82 7.07
CA ARG A 51 2.83 -8.33 6.33
C ARG A 51 2.58 -8.38 4.83
N PHE A 52 1.38 -8.79 4.43
CA PHE A 52 1.01 -8.83 3.02
C PHE A 52 0.98 -7.41 2.42
N ALA A 53 0.43 -6.42 3.15
CA ALA A 53 0.43 -5.02 2.73
C ALA A 53 1.85 -4.48 2.55
N LEU A 54 2.75 -4.73 3.50
CA LEU A 54 4.16 -4.35 3.34
C LEU A 54 4.81 -5.06 2.15
N SER A 55 4.51 -6.34 1.91
CA SER A 55 5.09 -7.10 0.81
C SER A 55 4.68 -6.53 -0.55
N VAL A 56 3.39 -6.24 -0.75
CA VAL A 56 2.87 -5.68 -2.01
C VAL A 56 3.45 -4.30 -2.27
N LEU A 57 3.41 -3.41 -1.28
CA LEU A 57 3.96 -2.06 -1.41
C LEU A 57 5.47 -2.08 -1.65
N SER A 58 6.21 -2.96 -0.96
CA SER A 58 7.66 -3.05 -1.11
C SER A 58 8.08 -3.63 -2.46
N ASP A 59 7.39 -4.65 -2.97
CA ASP A 59 7.71 -5.24 -4.28
C ASP A 59 7.57 -4.21 -5.42
N ASP A 60 6.53 -3.38 -5.34
CA ASP A 60 6.29 -2.33 -6.34
C ASP A 60 7.32 -1.20 -6.24
N LEU A 61 7.68 -0.80 -5.01
CA LEU A 61 8.72 0.20 -4.76
C LEU A 61 10.12 -0.26 -5.19
N LEU A 62 10.47 -1.54 -5.01
CA LEU A 62 11.77 -2.09 -5.42
C LEU A 62 11.99 -1.98 -6.94
N ARG A 63 10.91 -2.02 -7.72
CA ARG A 63 10.93 -1.98 -9.19
C ARG A 63 10.45 -0.66 -9.76
N GLN A 64 10.20 0.33 -8.90
CA GLN A 64 9.83 1.67 -9.29
C GLN A 64 10.86 2.22 -10.30
N ASN A 65 10.41 2.97 -11.32
CA ASN A 65 11.24 3.54 -12.39
C ASN A 65 12.03 2.53 -13.25
N PHE A 66 11.64 1.25 -13.26
CA PHE A 66 12.20 0.27 -14.19
C PHE A 66 11.54 0.42 -15.57
N TRP A 67 12.32 0.50 -16.65
CA TRP A 67 11.82 0.72 -18.03
C TRP A 67 12.38 -0.28 -19.04
N GLY A 68 12.62 -1.52 -18.59
CA GLY A 68 13.25 -2.53 -19.43
C GLY A 68 14.73 -2.25 -19.62
N ASP A 69 15.17 -2.29 -20.88
CA ASP A 69 16.57 -2.03 -21.24
C ASP A 69 16.89 -0.54 -21.37
N TYR A 70 15.88 0.33 -21.32
CA TYR A 70 16.05 1.77 -21.54
C TYR A 70 16.87 2.42 -20.43
N THR A 71 17.95 3.11 -20.81
CA THR A 71 18.86 3.79 -19.87
C THR A 71 18.66 5.31 -19.78
N GLY A 72 17.84 5.87 -20.68
CA GLY A 72 17.52 7.29 -20.68
C GLY A 72 16.50 7.69 -19.61
N THR A 73 16.25 8.99 -19.50
CA THR A 73 15.14 9.52 -18.70
C THR A 73 13.84 9.41 -19.49
N LEU A 74 12.75 8.95 -18.86
CA LEU A 74 11.42 8.97 -19.49
C LEU A 74 10.90 10.41 -19.59
N ASP A 75 11.25 11.05 -20.69
CA ASP A 75 10.70 12.33 -21.14
C ASP A 75 10.15 12.17 -22.57
N VAL A 76 9.10 12.92 -22.93
CA VAL A 76 8.52 12.87 -24.28
C VAL A 76 9.56 13.15 -25.36
N SER A 77 10.53 14.04 -25.10
CA SER A 77 11.58 14.34 -26.08
C SER A 77 12.58 13.21 -26.30
N MET A 78 12.61 12.22 -25.40
CA MET A 78 13.54 11.10 -25.42
C MET A 78 12.87 9.79 -25.90
N LEU A 79 11.56 9.81 -26.14
CA LEU A 79 10.77 8.67 -26.58
C LEU A 79 10.34 8.84 -28.05
N ASN A 80 10.30 7.72 -28.79
CA ASN A 80 9.88 7.73 -30.20
C ASN A 80 8.40 8.09 -30.33
N ALA A 81 7.56 7.59 -29.42
CA ALA A 81 6.17 7.97 -29.28
C ALA A 81 5.68 7.72 -27.85
N VAL A 82 4.61 8.43 -27.49
CA VAL A 82 3.87 8.31 -26.24
C VAL A 82 2.38 8.41 -26.59
N PRO A 83 1.51 7.53 -26.07
CA PRO A 83 0.09 7.60 -26.34
C PRO A 83 -0.53 8.84 -25.66
N GLY A 84 -1.72 9.23 -26.11
CA GLY A 84 -2.52 10.21 -25.36
C GLY A 84 -2.88 9.70 -23.97
N ALA A 85 -3.22 10.63 -23.07
CA ALA A 85 -3.72 10.30 -21.74
C ALA A 85 -4.87 9.28 -21.79
N PRO A 86 -4.94 8.33 -20.84
CA PRO A 86 -6.06 7.39 -20.75
C PRO A 86 -7.35 8.13 -20.42
N GLY A 87 -8.51 7.53 -20.72
CA GLY A 87 -9.81 8.21 -20.64
C GLY A 87 -10.18 8.69 -19.22
N ASN A 88 -9.90 7.86 -18.21
CA ASN A 88 -9.98 8.22 -16.80
C ASN A 88 -8.58 8.09 -16.19
N GLU A 89 -7.83 9.20 -16.18
CA GLU A 89 -6.49 9.25 -15.61
C GLU A 89 -6.47 9.91 -14.22
N CYS A 90 -5.46 9.54 -13.44
CA CYS A 90 -5.16 10.18 -12.16
C CYS A 90 -4.02 11.15 -12.35
N LEU A 91 -4.25 12.41 -11.97
CA LEU A 91 -3.26 13.47 -12.04
C LEU A 91 -2.81 13.84 -10.62
N GLY A 92 -1.54 13.58 -10.32
CA GLY A 92 -0.93 14.13 -9.11
C GLY A 92 -0.61 15.62 -9.27
N GLU A 93 -0.18 16.26 -8.19
CA GLU A 93 0.23 17.68 -8.22
C GLU A 93 1.47 17.90 -9.09
N GLY A 94 1.62 19.09 -9.70
CA GLY A 94 2.77 19.47 -10.53
C GLY A 94 2.47 19.41 -12.03
N LEU A 95 3.52 19.57 -12.85
CA LEU A 95 3.37 19.71 -14.31
C LEU A 95 3.35 18.36 -15.05
N ASN A 96 4.11 17.37 -14.57
CA ASN A 96 4.33 16.11 -15.28
C ASN A 96 4.12 14.90 -14.35
N ASN A 97 2.88 14.79 -13.86
CA ASN A 97 2.50 13.84 -12.81
C ASN A 97 1.23 13.03 -13.16
N GLY A 98 0.93 12.89 -14.44
CA GLY A 98 -0.12 12.02 -14.97
C GLY A 98 0.42 10.65 -15.37
N THR A 99 -0.36 9.88 -16.13
CA THR A 99 0.05 8.49 -16.47
C THR A 99 1.29 8.44 -17.35
N PHE A 100 1.40 9.29 -18.36
CA PHE A 100 2.52 9.28 -19.30
C PHE A 100 3.38 10.54 -19.17
N PRO A 101 4.65 10.50 -19.61
CA PRO A 101 5.47 11.70 -19.63
C PRO A 101 4.85 12.76 -20.54
N ASN A 102 4.98 14.02 -20.13
CA ASN A 102 4.69 15.22 -20.90
C ASN A 102 5.99 15.95 -21.31
N ALA A 103 5.88 16.89 -22.25
CA ALA A 103 7.02 17.68 -22.76
C ALA A 103 7.48 18.80 -21.81
N ILE A 104 6.76 19.05 -20.71
CA ILE A 104 7.05 20.14 -19.77
C ILE A 104 7.13 19.57 -18.35
N GLY A 105 8.27 19.80 -17.69
CA GLY A 105 8.51 19.38 -16.31
C GLY A 105 9.06 17.95 -16.21
N HIS A 106 9.69 17.63 -15.07
CA HIS A 106 10.25 16.30 -14.82
C HIS A 106 9.14 15.26 -14.63
N PHE A 107 9.17 14.17 -15.40
CA PHE A 107 8.18 13.10 -15.26
C PHE A 107 8.32 12.37 -13.92
N ARG A 108 7.32 12.51 -13.06
CA ARG A 108 7.32 11.88 -11.73
C ARG A 108 6.94 10.42 -11.85
N THR A 109 7.90 9.54 -11.60
CA THR A 109 7.69 8.09 -11.58
C THR A 109 7.34 7.57 -10.19
N ILE A 110 7.46 8.42 -9.17
CA ILE A 110 6.95 8.24 -7.81
C ILE A 110 6.42 9.58 -7.30
N TRP A 111 5.27 9.55 -6.64
CA TRP A 111 4.71 10.72 -5.98
C TRP A 111 3.71 10.29 -4.92
N GLY A 112 3.51 11.10 -3.88
CA GLY A 112 2.46 10.86 -2.90
C GLY A 112 1.97 12.14 -2.26
N GLN A 113 0.90 12.03 -1.48
CA GLN A 113 0.27 13.14 -0.77
C GLN A 113 -0.45 12.60 0.46
N LYS A 114 -0.58 13.40 1.53
CA LYS A 114 -1.58 13.10 2.55
C LYS A 114 -2.97 13.40 2.04
N VAL A 115 -3.89 12.47 2.29
CA VAL A 115 -5.30 12.61 1.95
C VAL A 115 -5.97 13.58 2.92
N THR A 116 -6.33 14.76 2.42
CA THR A 116 -7.06 15.81 3.16
C THR A 116 -8.55 15.88 2.76
N SER A 117 -8.89 15.33 1.60
CA SER A 117 -10.23 15.22 1.02
C SER A 117 -10.43 13.80 0.49
N SER A 118 -11.67 13.28 0.50
CA SER A 118 -11.95 11.96 -0.10
C SER A 118 -11.78 11.98 -1.61
N SER A 119 -12.06 13.13 -2.24
CA SER A 119 -11.72 13.38 -3.63
C SER A 119 -10.27 13.85 -3.79
N ILE A 120 -9.46 13.08 -4.50
CA ILE A 120 -8.03 13.33 -4.71
C ILE A 120 -7.58 12.85 -6.10
N MET A 121 -6.51 13.46 -6.64
CA MET A 121 -5.94 13.18 -7.97
C MET A 121 -6.91 13.30 -9.17
N GLY A 122 -8.13 13.82 -8.95
CA GLY A 122 -9.18 13.95 -9.99
C GLY A 122 -9.91 12.66 -10.36
N CYS A 123 -9.44 11.49 -9.89
CA CYS A 123 -9.94 10.17 -10.29
C CYS A 123 -10.41 9.28 -9.13
N ILE A 124 -10.11 9.67 -7.88
CA ILE A 124 -10.51 8.98 -6.65
C ILE A 124 -11.47 9.89 -5.90
N ASP A 125 -12.59 9.38 -5.41
CA ASP A 125 -13.62 10.12 -4.68
C ASP A 125 -13.92 9.59 -3.27
N ASP A 126 -13.32 8.46 -2.90
CA ASP A 126 -13.60 7.67 -1.70
C ASP A 126 -12.36 7.46 -0.79
N ALA A 127 -11.30 8.28 -0.96
CA ALA A 127 -10.09 8.13 -0.17
C ALA A 127 -10.31 8.45 1.32
N LYS A 128 -9.74 7.63 2.19
CA LYS A 128 -9.76 7.82 3.63
C LYS A 128 -8.82 8.95 4.04
N LYS A 129 -9.39 9.99 4.66
CA LYS A 129 -8.67 11.13 5.22
C LYS A 129 -7.63 10.70 6.26
N ASP A 130 -6.56 11.49 6.38
CA ASP A 130 -5.42 11.28 7.29
C ASP A 130 -4.58 10.03 7.02
N SER A 131 -4.84 9.32 5.92
CA SER A 131 -3.90 8.36 5.31
C SER A 131 -3.11 9.03 4.19
N ASP A 132 -2.04 8.40 3.73
CA ASP A 132 -1.35 8.82 2.52
C ASP A 132 -1.87 8.06 1.29
N ILE A 133 -1.61 8.65 0.13
CA ILE A 133 -1.65 8.02 -1.19
C ILE A 133 -0.23 8.01 -1.78
N ILE A 134 0.09 6.97 -2.54
CA ILE A 134 1.32 6.90 -3.34
C ILE A 134 0.99 6.41 -4.74
N GLN A 135 1.61 7.01 -5.75
CA GLN A 135 1.61 6.54 -7.13
C GLN A 135 3.01 6.07 -7.53
N LEU A 136 3.08 5.03 -8.35
CA LEU A 136 4.29 4.39 -8.83
C LEU A 136 4.15 4.07 -10.31
N LYS A 137 5.20 4.30 -11.08
CA LYS A 137 5.24 4.03 -12.52
C LYS A 137 6.47 3.19 -12.85
N ARG A 138 6.27 2.14 -13.62
CA ARG A 138 7.31 1.19 -14.06
C ARG A 138 6.82 0.29 -15.18
N ALA A 139 7.73 -0.46 -15.79
CA ALA A 139 7.43 -1.67 -16.53
C ALA A 139 7.34 -2.89 -15.58
N ILE A 140 6.60 -3.92 -15.97
CA ILE A 140 6.71 -5.25 -15.35
C ILE A 140 7.99 -5.89 -15.83
N SER A 141 8.84 -6.36 -14.91
CA SER A 141 10.09 -7.07 -15.22
C SER A 141 9.87 -8.51 -15.71
N ASP A 142 8.94 -8.69 -16.66
CA ASP A 142 8.67 -9.94 -17.39
C ASP A 142 8.44 -9.58 -18.87
N PRO A 143 9.42 -9.84 -19.76
CA PRO A 143 9.32 -9.42 -21.16
C PRO A 143 8.28 -10.25 -21.92
N LEU A 144 7.52 -9.58 -22.77
CA LEU A 144 6.40 -10.16 -23.52
C LEU A 144 6.75 -10.34 -25.01
N ALA A 145 6.05 -11.27 -25.66
CA ALA A 145 6.15 -11.47 -27.11
C ALA A 145 5.02 -10.77 -27.90
N THR A 146 3.91 -10.43 -27.23
CA THR A 146 2.69 -9.88 -27.84
C THR A 146 2.09 -8.79 -26.97
N SER A 147 1.46 -7.79 -27.59
CA SER A 147 0.66 -6.76 -26.91
C SER A 147 -0.84 -6.91 -27.21
N THR A 148 -1.67 -6.23 -26.43
CA THR A 148 -3.14 -6.20 -26.60
C THR A 148 -3.66 -4.76 -26.65
N SER A 149 -4.94 -4.59 -26.98
CA SER A 149 -5.59 -3.27 -26.97
C SER A 149 -6.05 -2.81 -25.58
N ASN A 150 -5.90 -3.65 -24.55
CA ASN A 150 -6.47 -3.38 -23.23
C ASN A 150 -5.47 -2.82 -22.21
N ASN A 151 -4.18 -2.86 -22.53
CA ASN A 151 -3.10 -2.40 -21.67
C ASN A 151 -2.17 -1.46 -22.46
N TYR A 152 -1.24 -0.87 -21.71
CA TYR A 152 -0.15 -0.09 -22.26
C TYR A 152 1.16 -0.88 -22.15
N TYR A 153 2.05 -0.61 -23.09
CA TYR A 153 3.31 -1.32 -23.22
C TYR A 153 4.43 -0.33 -23.48
N ILE A 154 5.63 -0.71 -23.09
CA ILE A 154 6.86 -0.04 -23.46
C ILE A 154 7.72 -1.03 -24.23
N ILE A 155 8.12 -0.66 -25.44
CA ILE A 155 9.15 -1.37 -26.19
C ILE A 155 10.43 -0.56 -26.11
N SER A 156 11.52 -1.20 -25.69
CA SER A 156 12.75 -0.51 -25.37
C SER A 156 13.98 -1.33 -25.77
N ASN A 157 15.02 -0.64 -26.22
CA ASN A 157 16.41 -1.11 -26.17
C ASN A 157 17.22 -0.12 -25.29
N ILE A 158 18.55 -0.24 -25.29
CA ILE A 158 19.42 0.62 -24.48
C ILE A 158 19.33 2.13 -24.77
N ASN A 159 18.93 2.52 -25.99
CA ASN A 159 18.96 3.90 -26.49
C ASN A 159 17.57 4.48 -26.83
N GLU A 160 16.64 3.63 -27.24
CA GLU A 160 15.33 4.01 -27.78
C GLU A 160 14.23 3.33 -26.99
N ALA A 161 13.16 4.07 -26.71
CA ALA A 161 11.96 3.52 -26.13
C ALA A 161 10.71 4.18 -26.75
N GLU A 162 9.64 3.41 -26.79
CA GLU A 162 8.32 3.85 -27.24
C GLU A 162 7.27 3.31 -26.29
N ILE A 163 6.38 4.18 -25.81
CA ILE A 163 5.18 3.77 -25.08
C ILE A 163 4.05 3.72 -26.10
N PHE A 164 3.27 2.64 -26.08
CA PHE A 164 2.15 2.46 -27.00
C PHE A 164 1.02 1.64 -26.39
N THR A 165 -0.10 1.56 -27.11
CA THR A 165 -1.22 0.66 -26.83
C THR A 165 -1.69 0.01 -28.13
N GLY A 166 -2.31 -1.17 -28.04
CA GLY A 166 -2.78 -1.92 -29.21
C GLY A 166 -1.97 -3.18 -29.49
N ALA A 167 -2.45 -3.98 -30.45
CA ALA A 167 -1.86 -5.26 -30.83
C ALA A 167 -0.70 -5.14 -31.84
N ALA A 168 -0.52 -3.98 -32.46
CA ALA A 168 0.58 -3.73 -33.40
C ALA A 168 1.80 -3.22 -32.62
N VAL A 169 2.76 -4.11 -32.38
CA VAL A 169 4.01 -3.75 -31.69
C VAL A 169 4.87 -2.88 -32.63
N PRO A 170 5.28 -1.66 -32.20
CA PRO A 170 6.20 -0.82 -32.96
C PRO A 170 7.53 -1.53 -33.24
N THR A 171 8.19 -1.18 -34.35
CA THR A 171 9.47 -1.79 -34.71
C THR A 171 10.63 -0.98 -34.13
N VAL A 172 11.26 -1.49 -33.08
CA VAL A 172 12.51 -0.96 -32.53
C VAL A 172 13.59 -2.04 -32.68
N SER A 173 14.80 -1.65 -33.10
CA SER A 173 15.86 -2.62 -33.34
C SER A 173 16.41 -3.16 -32.02
N ASN A 174 16.65 -4.48 -31.92
CA ASN A 174 17.21 -5.13 -30.72
C ASN A 174 16.46 -4.77 -29.41
N SER A 175 15.14 -4.65 -29.47
CA SER A 175 14.31 -4.26 -28.33
C SER A 175 13.61 -5.43 -27.66
N GLN A 176 13.21 -5.22 -26.41
CA GLN A 176 12.28 -6.06 -25.69
C GLN A 176 10.98 -5.30 -25.40
N LEU A 177 9.87 -6.04 -25.38
CA LEU A 177 8.54 -5.52 -25.08
C LEU A 177 8.23 -5.81 -23.61
N TRP A 178 7.70 -4.82 -22.91
CA TRP A 178 7.33 -4.92 -21.50
C TRP A 178 5.96 -4.29 -21.27
N GLU A 179 5.21 -4.80 -20.29
CA GLU A 179 3.95 -4.18 -19.90
C GLU A 179 4.20 -2.94 -19.05
N TYR A 180 3.61 -1.80 -19.44
CA TYR A 180 3.70 -0.55 -18.71
C TYR A 180 2.65 -0.53 -17.58
N GLN A 181 3.06 -0.12 -16.38
CA GLN A 181 2.22 -0.03 -15.20
C GLN A 181 2.25 1.37 -14.60
N HIS A 182 1.06 1.82 -14.21
CA HIS A 182 0.87 2.94 -13.30
C HIS A 182 -0.02 2.41 -12.16
N HIS A 183 0.58 2.29 -10.98
CA HIS A 183 -0.09 1.83 -9.77
C HIS A 183 -0.32 2.98 -8.80
N ILE A 184 -1.44 2.93 -8.09
CA ILE A 184 -1.79 3.88 -7.03
C ILE A 184 -2.26 3.11 -5.81
N TYR A 185 -1.75 3.42 -4.63
CA TYR A 185 -2.22 2.81 -3.38
C TYR A 185 -2.77 3.86 -2.44
N TYR A 186 -3.96 3.60 -1.92
CA TYR A 186 -4.61 4.44 -0.92
C TYR A 186 -5.50 3.57 -0.02
N VAL A 187 -5.97 4.12 1.10
CA VAL A 187 -6.93 3.45 1.97
C VAL A 187 -8.32 4.01 1.72
N ARG A 188 -9.32 3.15 1.68
CA ARG A 188 -10.74 3.50 1.65
C ARG A 188 -11.47 2.92 2.85
N GLU A 189 -12.60 3.50 3.22
CA GLU A 189 -13.54 2.89 4.16
C GLU A 189 -14.70 2.23 3.41
N GLU A 190 -14.91 0.93 3.65
CA GLU A 190 -15.95 0.12 3.01
C GLU A 190 -16.99 -0.34 4.02
N ALA A 191 -18.27 -0.19 3.68
CA ALA A 191 -19.37 -0.63 4.53
C ALA A 191 -19.59 -2.13 4.37
N GLN A 192 -19.35 -2.90 5.42
CA GLN A 192 -19.64 -4.33 5.51
C GLN A 192 -20.75 -4.54 6.56
N GLY A 193 -22.01 -4.53 6.10
CA GLY A 193 -23.18 -4.56 6.98
C GLY A 193 -23.27 -3.28 7.83
N ASN A 194 -23.23 -3.42 9.15
CA ASN A 194 -23.23 -2.29 10.10
C ASN A 194 -21.82 -1.82 10.48
N ASN A 195 -20.78 -2.43 9.92
CA ASN A 195 -19.39 -2.15 10.25
C ASN A 195 -18.69 -1.42 9.10
N THR A 196 -17.74 -0.56 9.44
CA THR A 196 -16.90 0.14 8.46
C THR A 196 -15.50 -0.45 8.52
N VAL A 197 -15.09 -1.10 7.44
CA VAL A 197 -13.80 -1.80 7.33
C VAL A 197 -12.88 -0.96 6.46
N PRO A 198 -11.69 -0.59 6.94
CA PRO A 198 -10.72 0.11 6.12
C PRO A 198 -9.99 -0.91 5.25
N VAL A 199 -9.84 -0.59 3.97
CA VAL A 199 -9.31 -1.49 2.95
C VAL A 199 -8.20 -0.77 2.20
N LEU A 200 -7.08 -1.47 1.99
CA LEU A 200 -6.04 -1.02 1.08
C LEU A 200 -6.52 -1.25 -0.35
N MET A 201 -6.57 -0.17 -1.11
CA MET A 201 -6.97 -0.16 -2.52
C MET A 201 -5.72 -0.15 -3.40
N GLN A 202 -5.81 -0.79 -4.56
CA GLN A 202 -4.82 -0.68 -5.63
C GLN A 202 -5.51 -0.18 -6.90
N GLY A 203 -5.07 0.99 -7.37
CA GLY A 203 -5.30 1.48 -8.71
C GLY A 203 -4.35 0.81 -9.68
N ARG A 204 -4.85 0.32 -10.81
CA ARG A 204 -4.09 -0.24 -11.92
C ARG A 204 -4.50 0.41 -13.23
N LEU A 205 -3.51 0.68 -14.07
CA LEU A 205 -3.72 1.15 -15.42
C LEU A 205 -3.98 -0.02 -16.37
N THR A 206 -5.14 0.00 -17.00
CA THR A 206 -5.46 -0.83 -18.18
C THR A 206 -5.69 0.10 -19.37
N THR A 207 -6.92 0.20 -19.89
CA THR A 207 -7.35 1.30 -20.79
C THR A 207 -7.71 2.57 -20.04
N ASN A 208 -8.02 2.41 -18.75
CA ASN A 208 -8.35 3.46 -17.79
C ASN A 208 -7.73 3.10 -16.44
N MET A 209 -7.68 4.05 -15.50
CA MET A 209 -7.38 3.72 -14.11
C MET A 209 -8.57 3.01 -13.47
N THR A 210 -8.34 1.81 -12.94
CA THR A 210 -9.34 0.99 -12.23
C THR A 210 -8.85 0.68 -10.82
N PHE A 211 -9.74 0.69 -9.83
CA PHE A 211 -9.39 0.52 -8.42
C PHE A 211 -10.06 -0.71 -7.82
N ASP A 212 -9.25 -1.59 -7.25
CA ASP A 212 -9.72 -2.82 -6.61
C ASP A 212 -9.22 -2.90 -5.16
N PRO A 213 -10.05 -3.43 -4.23
CA PRO A 213 -9.61 -3.73 -2.88
C PRO A 213 -8.61 -4.90 -2.91
N ILE A 214 -7.49 -4.77 -2.19
CA ILE A 214 -6.48 -5.82 -2.11
C ILE A 214 -6.36 -6.44 -0.72
N ILE A 215 -6.56 -5.65 0.36
CA ILE A 215 -6.35 -6.11 1.73
C ILE A 215 -7.29 -5.40 2.70
N ASP A 216 -8.08 -6.18 3.44
CA ASP A 216 -8.96 -5.68 4.50
C ASP A 216 -8.18 -5.38 5.80
N GLY A 217 -8.69 -4.45 6.58
CA GLY A 217 -8.14 -4.11 7.90
C GLY A 217 -6.91 -3.21 7.85
N ILE A 218 -6.53 -2.65 6.70
CA ILE A 218 -5.46 -1.65 6.63
C ILE A 218 -6.06 -0.27 6.92
N GLU A 219 -5.87 0.21 8.15
CA GLU A 219 -6.52 1.43 8.62
C GLU A 219 -5.86 2.72 8.14
N ARG A 220 -4.53 2.70 8.00
CA ARG A 220 -3.73 3.85 7.56
C ARG A 220 -2.42 3.38 6.94
N ILE A 221 -2.03 4.04 5.86
CA ILE A 221 -0.67 3.98 5.30
C ILE A 221 -0.02 5.35 5.39
N ARG A 222 1.29 5.39 5.60
CA ARG A 222 2.11 6.61 5.61
C ARG A 222 3.44 6.31 4.94
N PHE A 223 3.93 7.27 4.15
CA PHE A 223 5.21 7.15 3.47
C PHE A 223 6.14 8.30 3.85
N MET A 224 7.40 7.97 4.13
CA MET A 224 8.47 8.96 4.27
C MET A 224 9.51 8.73 3.17
N TYR A 225 9.87 9.78 2.47
CA TYR A 225 10.76 9.76 1.31
C TYR A 225 12.16 10.16 1.77
N GLY A 226 13.10 9.23 1.62
CA GLY A 226 14.52 9.45 1.90
C GLY A 226 15.14 10.19 0.73
N ILE A 227 15.45 11.46 0.95
CA ILE A 227 16.01 12.36 -0.06
C ILE A 227 17.52 12.52 0.10
N ASP A 228 18.20 12.57 -1.03
CA ASP A 228 19.56 13.07 -1.17
C ASP A 228 19.48 14.47 -1.81
N THR A 229 20.24 15.41 -1.25
CA THR A 229 20.30 16.82 -1.64
C THR A 229 21.73 17.26 -1.97
N ASP A 230 22.68 16.33 -1.88
CA ASP A 230 24.08 16.57 -2.17
C ASP A 230 24.32 16.66 -3.69
N ALA A 231 25.25 17.50 -4.10
CA ALA A 231 25.59 17.68 -5.51
C ALA A 231 26.46 16.52 -6.03
N PRO A 232 26.39 16.17 -7.33
CA PRO A 232 27.30 15.20 -7.92
C PRO A 232 28.77 15.53 -7.61
N GLY A 233 29.51 14.54 -7.10
CA GLY A 233 30.92 14.67 -6.75
C GLY A 233 31.22 15.21 -5.35
N THR A 234 30.22 15.55 -4.53
CA THR A 234 30.44 15.88 -3.11
C THR A 234 30.40 14.66 -2.21
N ALA A 235 31.08 14.73 -1.05
CA ALA A 235 30.96 13.71 -0.02
C ALA A 235 29.51 13.67 0.49
N GLY A 236 28.84 12.51 0.40
CA GLY A 236 27.42 12.36 0.74
C GLY A 236 26.52 12.03 -0.45
N TYR A 237 26.97 12.31 -1.68
CA TYR A 237 26.21 11.97 -2.89
C TYR A 237 25.84 10.49 -2.95
N GLY A 238 24.55 10.21 -3.21
CA GLY A 238 23.99 8.87 -3.25
C GLY A 238 23.59 8.32 -1.87
N ILE A 239 23.65 9.14 -0.82
CA ILE A 239 23.25 8.78 0.53
C ILE A 239 22.06 9.64 0.94
N VAL A 240 21.06 9.01 1.55
CA VAL A 240 19.89 9.71 2.08
C VAL A 240 20.34 10.68 3.19
N ASN A 241 20.10 11.98 3.01
CA ASN A 241 20.35 12.99 4.03
C ASN A 241 19.22 13.04 5.07
N THR A 242 17.96 12.98 4.61
CA THR A 242 16.79 13.10 5.48
C THR A 242 15.57 12.36 4.94
N PHE A 243 14.62 12.07 5.82
CA PHE A 243 13.32 11.50 5.46
C PHE A 243 12.24 12.57 5.64
N LEU A 244 11.51 12.87 4.57
CA LEU A 244 10.38 13.81 4.60
C LEU A 244 9.07 13.07 4.33
N SER A 245 8.00 13.45 5.01
CA SER A 245 6.66 13.01 4.62
C SER A 245 6.18 13.71 3.35
N ALA A 246 5.16 13.16 2.71
CA ALA A 246 4.61 13.73 1.47
C ALA A 246 4.24 15.22 1.58
N ASP A 247 3.66 15.64 2.70
CA ASP A 247 3.23 17.03 2.92
C ASP A 247 4.39 18.01 3.12
N ASN A 248 5.56 17.49 3.47
CA ASN A 248 6.77 18.27 3.69
C ASN A 248 7.71 18.25 2.46
N MET A 249 7.34 17.52 1.40
CA MET A 249 8.06 17.50 0.12
C MET A 249 7.67 18.71 -0.73
N THR A 250 8.67 19.41 -1.24
CA THR A 250 8.50 20.51 -2.20
C THR A 250 8.36 19.99 -3.63
N LEU A 251 7.80 20.80 -4.54
CA LEU A 251 7.72 20.45 -5.96
C LEU A 251 9.12 20.18 -6.55
N THR A 252 10.12 20.99 -6.20
CA THR A 252 11.52 20.78 -6.62
C THR A 252 12.07 19.42 -6.21
N GLN A 253 11.75 18.95 -4.99
CA GLN A 253 12.19 17.63 -4.52
C GLN A 253 11.47 16.50 -5.26
N TRP A 254 10.19 16.66 -5.58
CA TRP A 254 9.46 15.71 -6.41
C TRP A 254 9.94 15.66 -7.86
N ASP A 255 10.42 16.80 -8.37
CA ASP A 255 10.90 16.95 -9.75
C ASP A 255 12.40 16.65 -9.90
N ASN A 256 13.04 16.09 -8.86
CA ASN A 256 14.49 15.87 -8.78
C ASN A 256 15.34 17.11 -9.17
N GLY A 257 14.80 18.31 -8.98
CA GLY A 257 15.48 19.56 -9.32
C GLY A 257 16.54 19.93 -8.29
N ASN A 258 17.52 20.75 -8.66
CA ASN A 258 18.54 21.28 -7.75
C ASN A 258 19.28 20.18 -6.93
N ASN A 259 19.69 19.09 -7.58
CA ASN A 259 20.37 17.93 -6.98
C ASN A 259 19.52 17.14 -5.96
N ASN A 260 18.20 17.34 -5.91
CA ASN A 260 17.34 16.51 -5.08
C ASN A 260 17.09 15.17 -5.76
N ARG A 261 17.16 14.07 -5.01
CA ARG A 261 16.80 12.72 -5.50
C ARG A 261 16.12 11.93 -4.42
N VAL A 262 15.04 11.22 -4.77
CA VAL A 262 14.39 10.26 -3.87
C VAL A 262 15.09 8.91 -3.99
N LEU A 263 15.81 8.49 -2.96
CA LEU A 263 16.60 7.26 -2.98
C LEU A 263 15.96 6.10 -2.20
N SER A 264 15.04 6.39 -1.28
CA SER A 264 14.36 5.35 -0.50
C SER A 264 12.99 5.81 -0.03
N VAL A 265 12.16 4.84 0.37
CA VAL A 265 10.85 5.08 0.98
C VAL A 265 10.72 4.24 2.24
N ARG A 266 10.39 4.89 3.36
CA ARG A 266 9.93 4.22 4.58
C ARG A 266 8.42 4.11 4.54
N ILE A 267 7.95 2.88 4.61
CA ILE A 267 6.53 2.52 4.60
C ILE A 267 6.10 2.29 6.04
N TYR A 268 4.96 2.85 6.42
CA TYR A 268 4.27 2.54 7.66
C TYR A 268 2.86 2.05 7.32
N VAL A 269 2.50 0.88 7.84
CA VAL A 269 1.18 0.27 7.65
C VAL A 269 0.57 0.01 9.02
N LEU A 270 -0.52 0.68 9.33
CA LEU A 270 -1.31 0.44 10.54
C LEU A 270 -2.46 -0.51 10.20
N SER A 271 -2.35 -1.74 10.66
CA SER A 271 -3.40 -2.76 10.56
C SER A 271 -4.35 -2.66 11.77
N ARG A 272 -5.63 -2.92 11.55
CA ARG A 272 -6.72 -2.88 12.53
C ARG A 272 -7.61 -4.11 12.38
N SER A 273 -8.10 -4.65 13.51
CA SER A 273 -9.06 -5.75 13.50
C SER A 273 -10.33 -5.33 12.74
N ILE A 274 -10.92 -6.28 12.03
CA ILE A 274 -12.14 -6.03 11.25
C ILE A 274 -13.29 -5.65 12.20
N LEU A 275 -13.46 -6.43 13.26
CA LEU A 275 -14.49 -6.21 14.28
C LEU A 275 -13.90 -5.57 15.56
N PRO A 276 -14.71 -4.78 16.29
CA PRO A 276 -14.33 -4.29 17.60
C PRO A 276 -14.38 -5.40 18.66
N ASP A 277 -13.48 -5.33 19.62
CA ASP A 277 -13.46 -6.14 20.83
C ASP A 277 -13.90 -5.28 22.02
N ASN A 278 -15.19 -5.38 22.38
CA ASN A 278 -15.80 -4.57 23.44
C ASN A 278 -15.18 -4.77 24.83
N LYS A 279 -14.34 -5.78 25.04
CA LYS A 279 -13.62 -6.02 26.30
C LYS A 279 -12.22 -5.39 26.31
N TYR A 280 -11.77 -4.89 25.17
CA TYR A 280 -10.48 -4.26 24.99
C TYR A 280 -10.66 -2.78 24.65
N THR A 281 -9.90 -1.89 25.30
CA THR A 281 -9.84 -0.48 24.91
C THR A 281 -8.41 -0.16 24.50
N ASN A 282 -8.25 0.33 23.28
CA ASN A 282 -6.98 0.75 22.73
C ASN A 282 -6.76 2.23 23.01
N THR A 283 -5.85 2.52 23.94
CA THR A 283 -5.40 3.90 24.24
C THR A 283 -3.95 4.13 23.77
N ASN A 284 -3.44 3.27 22.89
CA ASN A 284 -2.05 3.33 22.44
C ASN A 284 -1.84 4.46 21.44
N THR A 285 -0.60 4.98 21.42
CA THR A 285 -0.10 5.88 20.38
C THR A 285 0.79 5.11 19.43
N TYR A 286 0.49 5.20 18.13
CA TYR A 286 1.27 4.61 17.06
C TYR A 286 2.03 5.71 16.32
N ASN A 287 3.35 5.55 16.15
CA ASN A 287 4.20 6.55 15.51
C ASN A 287 4.43 6.18 14.04
N LEU A 288 3.73 6.85 13.12
CA LEU A 288 3.89 6.68 11.68
C LEU A 288 4.87 7.72 11.14
N GLY A 289 6.17 7.51 11.38
CA GLY A 289 7.21 8.46 11.00
C GLY A 289 7.12 9.74 11.82
N ASP A 290 6.78 10.85 11.17
CA ASP A 290 6.60 12.17 11.78
C ASP A 290 5.20 12.38 12.39
N LEU A 291 4.31 11.39 12.30
CA LEU A 291 2.91 11.50 12.72
C LEU A 291 2.58 10.53 13.87
N PRO A 292 2.50 11.00 15.13
CA PRO A 292 1.93 10.23 16.22
C PRO A 292 0.40 10.20 16.13
N VAL A 293 -0.21 9.02 16.24
CA VAL A 293 -1.66 8.83 16.21
C VAL A 293 -2.11 8.05 17.44
N THR A 294 -2.94 8.68 18.27
CA THR A 294 -3.52 8.07 19.48
C THR A 294 -4.96 7.68 19.22
N PHE A 295 -5.34 6.48 19.65
CA PHE A 295 -6.71 5.98 19.57
C PHE A 295 -7.35 5.90 20.96
N ASN A 296 -8.67 5.81 20.98
CA ASN A 296 -9.47 5.51 22.17
C ASN A 296 -10.75 4.78 21.74
N ASP A 297 -10.60 3.54 21.29
CA ASP A 297 -11.69 2.71 20.78
C ASP A 297 -11.48 1.23 21.11
N ASN A 298 -12.36 0.38 20.60
CA ASN A 298 -12.34 -1.06 20.87
C ASN A 298 -11.62 -1.89 19.80
N TYR A 299 -10.80 -1.30 18.94
CA TYR A 299 -10.10 -2.02 17.88
C TYR A 299 -8.65 -2.37 18.24
N ARG A 300 -8.27 -3.62 17.97
CA ARG A 300 -6.87 -4.06 18.08
C ARG A 300 -6.11 -3.58 16.86
N ARG A 301 -4.89 -3.08 17.06
CA ARG A 301 -4.04 -2.55 15.99
C ARG A 301 -2.60 -3.01 16.11
N LEU A 302 -1.95 -3.20 14.98
CA LEU A 302 -0.53 -3.47 14.86
C LEU A 302 0.09 -2.54 13.81
N LEU A 303 1.19 -1.90 14.18
CA LEU A 303 1.96 -1.06 13.28
C LEU A 303 3.13 -1.86 12.70
N PHE A 304 3.22 -1.87 11.38
CA PHE A 304 4.32 -2.44 10.62
C PHE A 304 5.09 -1.33 9.93
N ASN A 305 6.40 -1.50 9.80
CA ASN A 305 7.24 -0.59 9.02
C ASN A 305 8.30 -1.35 8.23
N SER A 306 8.72 -0.75 7.12
CA SER A 306 9.83 -1.23 6.29
C SER A 306 10.50 -0.05 5.59
N THR A 307 11.79 -0.17 5.24
CA THR A 307 12.49 0.81 4.39
C THR A 307 12.89 0.13 3.10
N VAL A 308 12.53 0.72 1.97
CA VAL A 308 12.84 0.21 0.63
C VAL A 308 13.74 1.20 -0.07
N THR A 309 14.88 0.72 -0.58
CA THR A 309 15.78 1.51 -1.45
C THR A 309 15.26 1.46 -2.88
N LEU A 310 15.26 2.61 -3.57
CA LEU A 310 14.81 2.73 -4.96
C LEU A 310 16.01 2.59 -5.90
N TYR A 311 16.28 1.35 -6.35
CA TYR A 311 17.47 1.08 -7.15
C TYR A 311 17.46 1.72 -8.54
N ASN A 312 16.27 1.88 -9.16
CA ASN A 312 16.17 2.48 -10.49
C ASN A 312 15.97 4.01 -10.44
N ALA A 313 15.90 4.62 -9.25
CA ALA A 313 15.78 6.08 -9.11
C ALA A 313 17.13 6.82 -9.28
N GLY A 314 18.25 6.08 -9.26
CA GLY A 314 19.61 6.62 -9.26
C GLY A 314 20.27 6.77 -10.63
N VAL A 315 19.51 6.92 -11.73
CA VAL A 315 20.13 7.13 -13.04
C VAL A 315 20.69 8.54 -13.10
N ASP A 316 22.00 8.66 -12.89
CA ASP A 316 22.75 9.90 -13.12
C ASP A 316 22.63 10.25 -14.60
N SER A 317 22.00 11.38 -14.92
CA SER A 317 22.13 11.99 -16.24
C SER A 317 23.57 12.50 -16.36
N TRP A 318 24.38 11.79 -17.15
CA TRP A 318 25.76 12.15 -17.46
C TRP A 318 25.84 13.31 -18.45
#